data_AF-A0A2E2HL60-F1
#
_entry.id   AF-A0A2E2HL60-F1
#
_cell.length_a   1.000
_cell.length_b   1.000
_cell.length_c   1.000
_cell.angle_alpha   90.00
_cell.angle_beta   90.00
_cell.angle_gamma   90.00
#
_symmetry.space_group_name_H-M   'P 1'
#
loop_
_entity.id
_entity.type
_entity.pdbx_description
1 polymer ?
#
loop_
_entity_poly.entity_id
_entity_poly.type
_entity_poly.pdbx_seq_one_letter_code
_entity_poly.pdbx_strand_id
1 'polypeptide(L)'
;MLYRAGVPSGSAKVLLLGWSYKAEVGDPRETPAEPLTAALLAKEIEVYAYDPHLNPSQFPDQVTVVEDITTASGFDLAILVTAHDNCVNIDWNGLGKRMRKPILYDGRRVLDLDSISDMGWQVYAVGRPQ
;
A
#
# COMPACT_ATOMS: atom_id res chain seq x y z
N MET A 1 13.36 4.44 -1.35
CA MET A 1 12.42 4.98 -2.36
C MET A 1 11.94 6.35 -1.94
N LEU A 2 11.22 6.48 -0.83
CA LEU A 2 10.70 7.77 -0.31
C LEU A 2 11.76 8.90 -0.24
N TYR A 3 12.92 8.65 0.38
CA TYR A 3 14.02 9.62 0.42
C TYR A 3 14.50 10.07 -0.97
N ARG A 4 14.65 9.14 -1.92
CA ARG A 4 15.05 9.44 -3.31
C ARG A 4 13.98 10.24 -4.05
N ALA A 5 12.71 10.09 -3.67
CA ALA A 5 11.59 10.86 -4.21
C ALA A 5 11.39 12.21 -3.50
N GLY A 6 12.30 12.60 -2.59
CA GLY A 6 12.25 13.86 -1.86
C GLY A 6 11.18 13.89 -0.76
N VAL A 7 10.71 12.74 -0.28
CA VAL A 7 9.75 12.65 0.84
C VAL A 7 10.52 12.56 2.16
N PRO A 8 10.41 13.55 3.06
CA PRO A 8 11.08 13.52 4.36
C PRO A 8 10.52 12.44 5.29
N SER A 9 11.40 11.81 6.08
CA SER A 9 10.99 10.98 7.23
C SER A 9 10.17 11.81 8.24
N GLY A 10 9.19 11.22 8.91
CA GLY A 10 8.31 11.92 9.86
C GLY A 10 7.05 12.55 9.26
N SER A 11 6.93 12.61 7.93
CA SER A 11 5.74 13.14 7.23
C SER A 11 5.19 12.22 6.15
N ALA A 12 5.91 11.12 5.88
CA ALA A 12 5.55 10.18 4.85
C ALA A 12 4.30 9.40 5.28
N LYS A 13 3.38 9.22 4.35
CA LYS A 13 2.15 8.44 4.54
C LYS A 13 2.17 7.28 3.55
N VAL A 14 2.13 6.07 4.08
CA VAL A 14 2.17 4.82 3.30
C VAL A 14 0.82 4.13 3.37
N LEU A 15 0.29 3.74 2.21
CA LEU A 15 -0.90 2.92 2.08
C LEU A 15 -0.51 1.46 1.80
N LEU A 16 -0.94 0.55 2.67
CA LEU A 16 -0.89 -0.88 2.44
C LEU A 16 -2.20 -1.35 1.81
N LEU A 17 -2.09 -2.01 0.67
CA LEU A 17 -3.21 -2.66 -0.01
C LEU A 17 -3.16 -4.15 0.34
N GLY A 18 -4.16 -4.58 1.10
CA GLY A 18 -4.23 -5.89 1.73
C GLY A 18 -3.50 -5.92 3.07
N TRP A 19 -4.12 -6.59 4.04
CA TRP A 19 -3.56 -6.85 5.37
C TRP A 19 -3.69 -8.31 5.77
N SER A 20 -4.62 -9.06 5.19
CA SER A 20 -4.81 -10.46 5.48
C SER A 20 -3.60 -11.29 5.06
N TYR A 21 -3.36 -12.42 5.74
CA TYR A 21 -2.24 -13.32 5.43
C TYR A 21 -2.28 -13.87 4.00
N LYS A 22 -3.49 -14.06 3.45
CA LYS A 22 -3.70 -14.59 2.10
C LYS A 22 -4.85 -13.87 1.42
N ALA A 23 -4.74 -13.73 0.09
CA ALA A 23 -5.81 -13.23 -0.76
C ALA A 23 -7.12 -13.99 -0.57
N GLU A 24 -8.23 -13.25 -0.70
CA GLU A 24 -9.63 -13.70 -0.58
C GLU A 24 -10.02 -14.31 0.78
N VAL A 25 -9.21 -14.10 1.83
CA VAL A 25 -9.48 -14.57 3.19
C VAL A 25 -9.32 -13.40 4.16
N GLY A 26 -10.27 -13.21 5.08
CA GLY A 26 -10.19 -12.19 6.13
C GLY A 26 -9.51 -12.68 7.41
N ASP A 27 -8.26 -13.14 7.31
CA ASP A 27 -7.47 -13.62 8.47
C ASP A 27 -6.18 -12.78 8.62
N PRO A 28 -6.06 -11.96 9.67
CA PRO A 28 -4.90 -11.10 9.88
C PRO A 28 -3.72 -11.83 10.56
N ARG A 29 -3.89 -13.07 11.05
CA ARG A 29 -2.84 -13.77 11.80
C ARG A 29 -1.66 -14.10 10.90
N GLU A 30 -0.43 -13.93 11.41
CA GLU A 30 0.81 -14.19 10.68
C GLU A 30 0.92 -13.38 9.38
N THR A 31 0.29 -12.21 9.32
CA THR A 31 0.28 -11.38 8.12
C THR A 31 1.70 -10.87 7.76
N PRO A 32 2.08 -10.86 6.46
CA PRO A 32 3.30 -10.20 6.03
C PRO A 32 3.25 -8.67 6.21
N ALA A 33 2.06 -8.08 6.44
CA ALA A 33 1.89 -6.64 6.64
C ALA A 33 2.46 -6.16 7.99
N GLU A 34 2.47 -7.01 9.01
CA GLU A 34 2.86 -6.65 10.37
C GLU A 34 4.36 -6.30 10.51
N PRO A 35 5.31 -7.14 10.06
CA PRO A 35 6.74 -6.78 10.11
C PRO A 35 7.06 -5.56 9.24
N LEU A 36 6.37 -5.40 8.10
CA LEU A 36 6.50 -4.21 7.25
C LEU A 36 6.03 -2.95 7.98
N THR A 37 4.86 -3.01 8.61
CA THR A 37 4.29 -1.91 9.39
C THR A 37 5.21 -1.51 10.54
N ALA A 38 5.73 -2.48 11.30
CA ALA A 38 6.68 -2.22 12.37
C ALA A 38 7.94 -1.47 11.86
N ALA A 39 8.48 -1.87 10.71
CA ALA A 39 9.64 -1.22 10.11
C ALA A 39 9.35 0.21 9.61
N LEU A 40 8.14 0.48 9.14
CA LEU A 40 7.68 1.82 8.72
C LEU A 40 7.48 2.73 9.95
N LEU A 41 6.77 2.24 10.96
CA LEU A 41 6.51 2.99 12.20
C LEU A 41 7.81 3.34 12.94
N ALA A 42 8.80 2.43 12.96
CA ALA A 42 10.13 2.71 13.52
C ALA A 42 10.90 3.84 12.81
N LYS A 43 10.42 4.30 11.65
CA LYS A 43 10.95 5.44 10.88
C LYS A 43 10.01 6.65 10.91
N GLU A 44 9.06 6.67 11.85
CA GLU A 44 8.07 7.74 12.01
C GLU A 44 7.22 7.95 10.75
N ILE A 45 6.93 6.87 10.03
CA ILE A 45 6.07 6.89 8.84
C ILE A 45 4.65 6.54 9.28
N GLU A 46 3.67 7.33 8.85
CA GLU A 46 2.26 7.05 9.08
C GLU A 46 1.81 5.89 8.18
N VAL A 47 1.21 4.85 8.77
CA VAL A 47 0.75 3.67 8.04
C VAL A 47 -0.77 3.65 7.97
N TYR A 48 -1.26 3.51 6.75
CA TYR A 48 -2.66 3.33 6.41
C TYR A 48 -2.84 1.97 5.77
N ALA A 49 -3.98 1.31 5.98
CA ALA A 49 -4.25 0.02 5.36
C ALA A 49 -5.69 -0.09 4.86
N TYR A 50 -5.86 -0.70 3.69
CA TYR A 50 -7.14 -1.10 3.13
C TYR A 50 -7.13 -2.63 2.94
N ASP A 51 -8.08 -3.33 3.55
CA ASP A 51 -8.35 -4.74 3.29
C ASP A 51 -9.86 -4.97 3.19
N PRO A 52 -10.38 -5.48 2.06
CA PRO A 52 -11.81 -5.64 1.84
C PRO A 52 -12.45 -6.78 2.65
N HIS A 53 -11.66 -7.64 3.28
CA HIS A 53 -12.14 -8.81 4.03
C HIS A 53 -11.97 -8.67 5.55
N LEU A 54 -11.43 -7.55 6.03
CA LEU A 54 -11.24 -7.29 7.45
C LEU A 54 -12.13 -6.14 7.92
N ASN A 55 -12.62 -6.28 9.15
CA ASN A 55 -13.26 -5.18 9.85
C ASN A 55 -12.21 -4.26 10.46
N PRO A 56 -12.49 -2.95 10.64
CA PRO A 56 -11.53 -2.02 11.23
C PRO A 56 -10.98 -2.44 12.61
N SER A 57 -11.77 -3.15 13.42
CA SER A 57 -11.35 -3.65 14.74
C SER A 57 -10.32 -4.79 14.70
N GLN A 58 -10.02 -5.32 13.51
CA GLN A 58 -9.05 -6.41 13.32
C GLN A 58 -7.64 -5.90 12.97
N PHE A 59 -7.48 -4.58 12.79
CA PHE A 59 -6.18 -3.95 12.55
C PHE A 59 -5.54 -3.51 13.88
N PRO A 60 -4.21 -3.38 13.94
CA PRO A 60 -3.52 -2.79 15.09
C PRO A 60 -3.87 -1.30 15.26
N ASP A 61 -3.93 -0.81 16.51
CA ASP A 61 -4.27 0.57 16.84
C ASP A 61 -3.37 1.62 16.17
N GLN A 62 -2.13 1.27 15.82
CA GLN A 62 -1.17 2.16 15.16
C GLN A 62 -1.42 2.32 13.66
N VAL A 63 -2.32 1.53 13.07
CA VAL A 63 -2.65 1.56 11.64
C VAL A 63 -3.96 2.30 11.44
N THR A 64 -3.95 3.33 10.58
CA THR A 64 -5.18 4.01 10.20
C THR A 64 -5.90 3.22 9.12
N VAL A 65 -7.10 2.74 9.41
CA VAL A 65 -7.89 1.96 8.46
C VAL A 65 -8.49 2.87 7.39
N VAL A 66 -8.30 2.49 6.13
CA VAL A 66 -9.00 3.06 4.98
C VAL A 66 -10.15 2.12 4.66
N GLU A 67 -11.39 2.57 4.84
CA GLU A 67 -12.58 1.76 4.56
C GLU A 67 -13.00 1.82 3.09
N ASP A 68 -12.73 2.94 2.42
CA ASP A 68 -13.07 3.17 1.02
C ASP A 68 -11.85 3.66 0.22
N ILE A 69 -11.33 2.79 -0.63
CA ILE A 69 -10.17 3.08 -1.48
C ILE A 69 -10.46 4.15 -2.54
N THR A 70 -11.72 4.35 -2.92
CA THR A 70 -12.12 5.29 -3.97
C THR A 70 -12.00 6.76 -3.54
N THR A 71 -12.06 7.02 -2.24
CA THR A 71 -11.91 8.36 -1.63
C THR A 71 -10.54 8.57 -0.98
N ALA A 72 -9.74 7.50 -0.85
CA ALA A 72 -8.42 7.55 -0.25
C ALA A 72 -7.47 8.48 -1.02
N SER A 73 -6.67 9.28 -0.30
CA SER A 73 -5.84 10.33 -0.85
C SER A 73 -4.67 10.69 0.07
N GLY A 74 -3.70 11.45 -0.44
CA GLY A 74 -2.68 12.07 0.39
C GLY A 74 -1.48 11.18 0.76
N PHE A 75 -1.36 9.98 0.20
CA PHE A 75 -0.23 9.08 0.42
C PHE A 75 0.94 9.36 -0.54
N ASP A 76 2.13 8.89 -0.15
CA ASP A 76 3.36 8.99 -0.97
C ASP A 76 3.81 7.65 -1.56
N LEU A 77 3.28 6.55 -1.03
CA LEU A 77 3.63 5.20 -1.43
C LEU A 77 2.45 4.27 -1.18
N ALA A 78 2.05 3.55 -2.21
CA ALA A 78 1.17 2.40 -2.11
C ALA A 78 2.00 1.11 -2.18
N ILE A 79 1.72 0.15 -1.30
CA ILE A 79 2.37 -1.15 -1.28
C ILE A 79 1.30 -2.22 -1.40
N LEU A 80 1.38 -3.06 -2.45
CA LEU A 80 0.54 -4.26 -2.54
C LEU A 80 1.15 -5.35 -1.66
N VAL A 81 0.53 -5.61 -0.52
CA VAL A 81 0.99 -6.60 0.47
C VAL A 81 0.25 -7.91 0.30
N THR A 82 -1.08 -7.85 0.05
CA THR A 82 -1.91 -9.02 -0.21
C THR A 82 -2.73 -8.79 -1.47
N ALA A 83 -2.62 -9.71 -2.42
CA ALA A 83 -3.22 -9.59 -3.75
C ALA A 83 -4.71 -10.01 -3.75
N HIS A 84 -5.54 -9.30 -2.98
CA HIS A 84 -6.98 -9.42 -3.14
C HIS A 84 -7.40 -8.88 -4.50
N ASP A 85 -8.44 -9.44 -5.11
CA ASP A 85 -8.95 -8.95 -6.39
C ASP A 85 -9.36 -7.48 -6.30
N ASN A 86 -9.96 -7.09 -5.17
CA ASN A 86 -10.35 -5.71 -4.86
C ASN A 86 -9.16 -4.77 -4.58
N CYS A 87 -7.95 -5.29 -4.34
CA CYS A 87 -6.73 -4.50 -4.21
C CYS A 87 -5.97 -4.40 -5.54
N VAL A 88 -5.99 -5.46 -6.34
CA VAL A 88 -5.33 -5.54 -7.66
C VAL A 88 -6.07 -4.68 -8.69
N ASN A 89 -7.40 -4.72 -8.67
CA ASN A 89 -8.26 -4.11 -9.70
C ASN A 89 -8.82 -2.73 -9.31
N ILE A 90 -8.14 -2.00 -8.43
CA ILE A 90 -8.53 -0.63 -8.10
C ILE A 90 -8.34 0.32 -9.28
N ASP A 91 -8.99 1.48 -9.23
CA ASP A 91 -8.72 2.59 -10.16
C ASP A 91 -7.36 3.24 -9.86
N TRP A 92 -6.29 2.63 -10.41
CA TRP A 92 -4.90 3.09 -10.25
C TRP A 92 -4.68 4.50 -10.80
N ASN A 93 -5.39 4.90 -11.85
CA ASN A 93 -5.30 6.25 -12.41
C ASN A 93 -5.94 7.28 -11.45
N GLY A 94 -7.14 6.99 -10.95
CA GLY A 94 -7.82 7.83 -9.98
C GLY A 94 -7.05 7.95 -8.67
N LEU A 95 -6.57 6.83 -8.11
CA LEU A 95 -5.75 6.85 -6.91
C LEU A 95 -4.46 7.67 -7.12
N GLY A 96 -3.76 7.46 -8.24
CA GLY A 96 -2.51 8.15 -8.56
C GLY A 96 -2.67 9.67 -8.58
N LYS A 97 -3.78 10.20 -9.11
CA LYS A 97 -4.12 11.62 -9.10
C LYS A 97 -4.36 12.20 -7.70
N ARG A 98 -4.72 11.36 -6.74
CA ARG A 98 -4.95 11.74 -5.34
C ARG A 98 -3.73 11.51 -4.45
N MET A 99 -2.65 10.92 -4.97
CA MET A 99 -1.39 10.75 -4.24
C MET A 99 -0.63 12.08 -4.16
N ARG A 100 0.08 12.29 -3.04
CA ARG A 100 1.12 13.34 -2.95
C ARG A 100 2.31 12.96 -3.83
N LYS A 101 2.67 11.67 -3.81
CA LYS A 101 3.66 11.05 -4.69
C LYS A 101 3.13 9.68 -5.15
N PRO A 102 2.91 9.46 -6.45
CA PRO A 102 2.39 8.19 -6.96
C PRO A 102 3.53 7.16 -7.04
N ILE A 103 3.96 6.64 -5.90
CA ILE A 103 4.94 5.54 -5.84
C ILE A 103 4.19 4.25 -5.55
N LEU A 104 4.48 3.20 -6.32
CA LEU A 104 3.91 1.87 -6.13
C LEU A 104 5.03 0.85 -5.88
N TYR A 105 4.85 0.01 -4.86
CA TYR A 105 5.64 -1.19 -4.66
C TYR A 105 4.75 -2.44 -4.73
N ASP A 106 4.95 -3.26 -5.75
CA ASP A 106 4.28 -4.56 -5.88
C ASP A 106 5.06 -5.65 -5.13
N GLY A 107 4.59 -5.99 -3.94
CA GLY A 107 5.13 -7.07 -3.11
C GLY A 107 4.76 -8.47 -3.60
N ARG A 108 3.79 -8.59 -4.53
CA ARG A 108 3.19 -9.86 -4.95
C ARG A 108 3.48 -10.23 -6.40
N ARG A 109 3.99 -9.29 -7.19
CA ARG A 109 4.35 -9.45 -8.62
C ARG A 109 3.16 -9.87 -9.48
N VAL A 110 2.02 -9.24 -9.25
CA VAL A 110 0.76 -9.53 -9.94
C VAL A 110 0.22 -8.36 -10.73
N LEU A 111 0.77 -7.16 -10.53
CA LEU A 111 0.32 -5.95 -11.21
C LEU A 111 0.97 -5.80 -12.58
N ASP A 112 0.22 -5.27 -13.54
CA ASP A 112 0.77 -4.76 -14.79
C ASP A 112 1.44 -3.40 -14.54
N LEU A 113 2.71 -3.46 -14.16
CA LEU A 113 3.48 -2.29 -13.77
C LEU A 113 3.82 -1.37 -14.94
N ASP A 114 3.82 -1.87 -16.17
CA ASP A 114 4.11 -1.05 -17.33
C ASP A 114 2.89 -0.16 -17.63
N SER A 115 1.69 -0.76 -17.62
CA SER A 115 0.43 0.00 -17.70
C SER A 115 0.28 1.01 -16.55
N ILE A 116 0.63 0.63 -15.31
CA ILE A 116 0.57 1.55 -14.16
C ILE A 116 1.63 2.67 -14.27
N SER A 117 2.83 2.36 -14.79
CA SER A 117 3.87 3.35 -15.06
C SER A 117 3.42 4.38 -16.10
N ASP A 118 2.72 3.95 -17.16
CA ASP A 118 2.17 4.85 -18.19
C ASP A 118 1.12 5.83 -17.62
N MET A 119 0.50 5.50 -16.48
CA MET A 119 -0.39 6.41 -15.73
C MET A 119 0.38 7.43 -14.88
N GLY A 120 1.71 7.43 -14.90
CA GLY A 120 2.57 8.38 -14.18
C GLY A 120 3.06 7.90 -12.82
N TRP A 121 2.93 6.61 -12.50
CA TRP A 121 3.45 6.03 -11.27
C TRP A 121 4.94 5.72 -11.35
N GLN A 122 5.66 5.93 -10.25
CA GLN A 122 6.97 5.32 -10.05
C GLN A 122 6.80 3.92 -9.49
N VAL A 123 7.02 2.91 -10.33
CA VAL A 123 6.74 1.51 -9.99
C VAL A 123 7.98 0.73 -9.56
N TYR A 124 7.80 -0.12 -8.57
CA TYR A 124 8.82 -1.00 -8.00
C TYR A 124 8.20 -2.38 -7.72
N ALA A 125 9.01 -3.44 -7.70
CA ALA A 125 8.52 -4.77 -7.34
C ALA A 125 9.64 -5.64 -6.76
N VAL A 126 9.24 -6.66 -5.99
CA VAL A 126 10.15 -7.70 -5.50
C VAL A 126 10.86 -8.36 -6.69
N GLY A 127 12.19 -8.40 -6.66
CA GLY A 127 12.99 -9.08 -7.68
C GLY A 127 13.00 -8.41 -9.06
N ARG A 128 12.53 -7.16 -9.20
CA ARG A 128 12.69 -6.36 -10.42
C ARG A 128 13.97 -5.51 -10.33
N PRO A 129 14.93 -5.64 -11.26
CA PRO A 129 16.10 -4.75 -11.33
C PRO A 129 15.67 -3.29 -11.56
N GLN A 130 16.48 -2.34 -11.07
CA GLN A 130 16.32 -0.90 -11.27
C GLN A 130 17.51 -0.31 -12.01
#